data_AF-A0A9Q0XDB7-F1
#
_entry.id   AF-A0A9Q0XDB7-F1
#
_cell.length_a   1.000
_cell.length_b   1.000
_cell.length_c   1.000
_cell.angle_alpha   90.00
_cell.angle_beta   90.00
_cell.angle_gamma   90.00
#
_symmetry.space_group_name_H-M   'P 1'
#
loop_
_entity.id
_entity.type
_entity.pdbx_description
1 polymer ?
#
loop_
_entity_poly.entity_id
_entity_poly.type
_entity_poly.pdbx_seq_one_letter_code
_entity_poly.pdbx_strand_id
1 'polypeptide(L)'
;MPEAKKPIWYEVYAAFPPLVDTTYQDAKPEDDNKEDPIRPILYPEDKIRAKFYRVYGNGPRAFVLSRLNFKSPCQRFVEKYNRLQQRGEVDEDKLFEETAKALMAEGLLLQKQAAKNLSITSEGIPISFSKHKQTIFTILKCS
;
A
#
# COMPACT_ATOMS: atom_id res chain seq x y z
N MET A 1 32.13 -34.83 14.85
CA MET A 1 32.99 -34.74 13.65
C MET A 1 34.39 -34.35 14.08
N PRO A 2 35.45 -34.95 13.54
CA PRO A 2 36.81 -34.42 13.72
C PRO A 2 36.88 -33.00 13.16
N GLU A 3 37.65 -32.13 13.80
CA GLU A 3 37.74 -30.70 13.51
C GLU A 3 38.03 -30.41 12.03
N ALA A 4 38.93 -31.21 11.42
CA ALA A 4 39.29 -31.12 10.00
C ALA A 4 38.12 -31.36 9.00
N LYS A 5 36.98 -31.87 9.45
CA LYS A 5 35.78 -32.12 8.60
C LYS A 5 34.69 -31.07 8.79
N LYS A 6 34.86 -30.12 9.71
CA LYS A 6 33.89 -29.03 9.89
C LYS A 6 34.07 -28.02 8.76
N PRO A 7 32.99 -27.58 8.10
CA PRO A 7 33.10 -26.48 7.16
C PRO A 7 33.36 -25.17 7.92
N ILE A 8 34.01 -24.21 7.24
CA ILE A 8 34.40 -22.91 7.81
C ILE A 8 33.21 -22.15 8.43
N TRP A 9 32.02 -22.31 7.86
CA TRP A 9 30.81 -21.61 8.31
C TRP A 9 30.15 -22.22 9.56
N TYR A 10 30.54 -23.42 9.98
CA TYR A 10 29.83 -24.17 11.03
C TYR A 10 29.84 -23.44 12.38
N GLU A 11 30.98 -22.89 12.77
CA GLU A 11 31.13 -22.20 14.06
C GLU A 11 30.31 -20.91 14.10
N VAL A 12 30.26 -20.19 12.98
CA VAL A 12 29.43 -18.98 12.82
C VAL A 12 27.95 -19.35 12.95
N TYR A 13 27.52 -20.43 12.28
CA TYR A 13 26.14 -20.89 12.34
C TYR A 13 25.75 -21.39 13.74
N ALA A 14 26.66 -22.09 14.43
CA ALA A 14 26.43 -22.59 15.78
C ALA A 14 26.36 -21.45 16.82
N ALA A 15 27.17 -20.40 16.65
CA ALA A 15 27.15 -19.22 17.52
C ALA A 15 25.92 -18.32 17.26
N PHE A 16 25.50 -18.22 16.00
CA PHE A 16 24.41 -17.34 15.56
C PHE A 16 23.40 -18.11 14.70
N PRO A 17 22.62 -19.03 15.30
CA PRO A 17 21.63 -19.78 14.55
C PRO A 17 20.51 -18.86 14.04
N PRO A 18 19.89 -19.16 12.89
CA PRO A 18 18.75 -18.41 12.38
C PRO A 18 17.53 -18.56 13.28
N LEU A 19 16.59 -17.60 13.20
CA LEU A 19 15.34 -17.64 13.99
C LEU A 19 14.41 -18.79 13.61
N VAL A 20 14.43 -19.19 12.33
CA VAL A 20 13.60 -20.25 11.77
C VAL A 20 14.53 -21.30 11.18
N ASP A 21 14.27 -22.57 11.47
CA ASP A 21 15.03 -23.68 10.92
C ASP A 21 14.91 -23.74 9.40
N THR A 22 16.02 -24.04 8.73
CA THR A 22 16.11 -24.11 7.27
C THR A 22 15.64 -25.46 6.72
N THR A 23 14.77 -26.16 7.44
CA THR A 23 14.23 -27.45 7.00
C THR A 23 13.38 -27.23 5.76
N TYR A 24 13.55 -28.11 4.77
CA TYR A 24 12.73 -28.08 3.58
C TYR A 24 11.25 -28.31 3.95
N GLN A 25 10.37 -27.44 3.47
CA GLN A 25 8.92 -27.55 3.65
C GLN A 25 8.26 -27.56 2.27
N ASP A 26 7.41 -28.56 2.02
CA ASP A 26 6.59 -28.60 0.81
C ASP A 26 5.56 -27.47 0.84
N ALA A 27 5.42 -26.75 -0.27
CA ALA A 27 4.38 -25.74 -0.43
C ALA A 27 3.01 -26.43 -0.52
N LYS A 28 2.27 -26.47 0.59
CA LYS A 28 0.90 -26.99 0.61
C LYS A 28 -0.03 -26.00 -0.11
N PRO A 29 -0.95 -26.48 -0.97
CA PRO A 29 -1.99 -25.60 -1.50
C PRO A 29 -2.81 -24.99 -0.35
N GLU A 30 -3.21 -23.73 -0.52
CA GLU A 30 -4.15 -23.07 0.38
C GLU A 30 -5.46 -23.89 0.37
N ASP A 31 -5.93 -24.28 1.56
CA ASP A 31 -7.24 -24.90 1.69
C ASP A 31 -8.29 -23.78 1.59
N ASP A 32 -9.30 -23.91 0.73
CA ASP A 32 -10.32 -22.87 0.49
C ASP A 32 -11.09 -22.42 1.76
N ASN A 33 -11.01 -23.23 2.83
CA ASN A 33 -11.67 -23.00 4.11
C ASN A 33 -10.75 -22.35 5.17
N LYS A 34 -9.51 -22.01 4.83
CA LYS A 34 -8.60 -21.30 5.74
C LYS A 34 -8.70 -19.80 5.50
N GLU A 35 -9.06 -19.08 6.55
CA GLU A 35 -8.99 -17.61 6.54
C GLU A 35 -7.53 -17.17 6.52
N ASP A 36 -7.22 -16.19 5.68
CA ASP A 36 -5.89 -15.59 5.61
C ASP A 36 -5.58 -14.86 6.94
N PRO A 37 -4.47 -15.17 7.63
CA PRO A 37 -4.12 -14.51 8.89
C PRO A 37 -3.69 -13.05 8.72
N ILE A 38 -3.48 -12.61 7.48
CA ILE A 38 -2.94 -11.28 7.16
C ILE A 38 -4.10 -10.28 7.02
N ARG A 39 -4.13 -9.29 7.91
CA ARG A 39 -5.14 -8.23 7.89
C ARG A 39 -4.77 -7.10 6.91
N PRO A 40 -5.75 -6.41 6.31
CA PRO A 40 -5.50 -5.22 5.51
C PRO A 40 -4.95 -4.09 6.38
N ILE A 41 -4.01 -3.31 5.81
CA ILE A 41 -3.38 -2.16 6.49
C ILE A 41 -4.14 -0.89 6.05
N LEU A 42 -4.97 -0.36 6.95
CA LEU A 42 -5.75 0.86 6.72
C LEU A 42 -5.49 1.88 7.83
N TYR A 43 -5.25 3.14 7.44
CA TYR A 43 -4.98 4.22 8.37
C TYR A 43 -6.18 5.18 8.49
N PRO A 44 -6.32 5.91 9.62
CA PRO A 44 -7.43 6.85 9.81
C PRO A 44 -7.50 7.92 8.72
N GLU A 45 -6.35 8.40 8.24
CA GLU A 45 -6.31 9.41 7.19
C GLU A 45 -6.72 8.91 5.81
N ASP A 46 -6.77 7.58 5.59
CA ASP A 46 -7.17 7.01 4.30
C ASP A 46 -8.63 7.36 3.95
N LYS A 47 -9.48 7.61 4.96
CA LYS A 47 -10.83 8.16 4.77
C LYS A 47 -10.79 9.53 4.08
N ILE A 48 -9.87 10.40 4.52
CA ILE A 48 -9.68 11.75 3.98
C ILE A 48 -9.05 11.65 2.59
N ARG A 49 -8.08 10.75 2.40
CA ARG A 49 -7.45 10.50 1.09
C ARG A 49 -8.48 10.02 0.07
N ALA A 50 -9.34 9.09 0.44
CA ALA A 50 -10.42 8.60 -0.42
C ALA A 50 -11.37 9.73 -0.84
N LYS A 51 -11.80 10.57 0.11
CA LYS A 51 -12.63 11.75 -0.17
C LYS A 51 -11.92 12.74 -1.09
N PHE A 52 -10.64 13.02 -0.85
CA PHE A 52 -9.82 13.90 -1.68
C PHE A 52 -9.73 13.41 -3.13
N TYR A 53 -9.37 12.13 -3.33
CA TYR A 53 -9.26 11.57 -4.68
C TYR A 53 -10.61 11.42 -5.36
N ARG A 54 -11.71 11.24 -4.62
CA ARG A 54 -13.07 11.26 -5.19
C ARG A 54 -13.45 12.63 -5.76
N VAL A 55 -13.02 13.71 -5.12
CA VAL A 55 -13.42 15.09 -5.49
C VAL A 55 -12.46 15.72 -6.49
N TYR A 56 -11.15 15.59 -6.26
CA TYR A 56 -10.11 16.27 -7.03
C TYR A 56 -9.31 15.31 -7.93
N GLY A 57 -9.29 14.02 -7.58
CA GLY A 57 -8.53 13.00 -8.30
C GLY A 57 -7.03 13.24 -8.32
N ASN A 58 -6.39 12.70 -9.35
CA ASN A 58 -4.94 12.86 -9.55
C ASN A 58 -4.68 14.25 -10.11
N GLY A 59 -4.15 15.13 -9.25
CA GLY A 59 -3.80 16.50 -9.64
C GLY A 59 -2.69 16.56 -10.70
N PRO A 60 -2.38 17.76 -11.23
CA PRO A 60 -1.41 17.92 -12.32
C PRO A 60 0.04 17.59 -11.91
N ARG A 61 0.32 17.56 -10.61
CA ARG A 61 1.65 17.30 -10.07
C ARG A 61 1.88 15.80 -9.92
N ALA A 62 2.81 15.26 -10.70
CA ALA A 62 3.26 13.88 -10.59
C ALA A 62 3.91 13.59 -9.22
N PHE A 63 3.80 12.33 -8.79
CA PHE A 63 4.47 11.84 -7.59
C PHE A 63 5.97 11.62 -7.87
N VAL A 64 6.83 12.07 -6.96
CA VAL A 64 8.27 11.81 -7.02
C VAL A 64 8.62 10.79 -5.94
N LEU A 65 8.52 9.51 -6.28
CA LEU A 65 8.71 8.40 -5.34
C LEU A 65 10.17 8.18 -4.93
N SER A 66 11.14 8.75 -5.67
CA SER A 66 12.56 8.68 -5.33
C SER A 66 12.96 9.54 -4.13
N ARG A 67 12.13 10.54 -3.79
CA ARG A 67 12.38 11.45 -2.66
C ARG A 67 11.61 10.96 -1.45
N LEU A 68 12.32 10.52 -0.41
CA LEU A 68 11.72 10.01 0.84
C LEU A 68 10.78 11.02 1.51
N ASN A 69 11.12 12.31 1.49
CA ASN A 69 10.35 13.37 2.13
C ASN A 69 9.41 14.10 1.16
N PHE A 70 9.00 13.46 0.07
CA PHE A 70 8.11 14.08 -0.90
C PHE A 70 6.69 14.21 -0.34
N LYS A 71 6.24 15.46 -0.14
CA LYS A 71 4.87 15.75 0.24
C LYS A 71 4.00 15.95 -1.00
N SER A 72 3.13 14.98 -1.27
CA SER A 72 2.13 15.08 -2.33
C SER A 72 1.08 16.16 -2.01
N PRO A 73 0.34 16.65 -3.01
CA PRO A 73 -0.79 17.56 -2.78
C PRO A 73 -1.81 17.02 -1.78
N CYS A 74 -2.15 15.73 -1.89
CA CYS A 74 -3.03 15.03 -0.96
C CYS A 74 -2.43 14.96 0.45
N GLN A 75 -1.12 14.70 0.58
CA GLN A 75 -0.46 14.68 1.89
C GLN A 75 -0.49 16.06 2.57
N ARG A 76 -0.25 17.14 1.82
CA ARG A 76 -0.39 18.51 2.34
C ARG A 76 -1.82 18.81 2.80
N PHE A 77 -2.82 18.27 2.08
CA PHE A 77 -4.23 18.36 2.45
C PHE A 77 -4.51 17.68 3.78
N VAL A 78 -4.08 16.43 3.95
CA VAL A 78 -4.26 15.69 5.22
C VAL A 78 -3.57 16.41 6.38
N GLU A 79 -2.34 16.90 6.20
CA GLU A 79 -1.64 17.66 7.25
C GLU A 79 -2.40 18.92 7.67
N LYS A 80 -2.97 19.66 6.72
CA LYS A 80 -3.74 20.87 7.00
C LYS A 80 -5.09 20.55 7.64
N TYR A 81 -5.76 19.51 7.16
CA TYR A 81 -7.01 19.02 7.73
C TYR A 81 -6.82 18.65 9.21
N ASN A 82 -5.79 17.86 9.52
CA ASN A 82 -5.49 17.44 10.90
C ASN A 82 -5.16 18.64 11.80
N ARG A 83 -4.45 19.65 11.28
CA ARG A 83 -4.16 20.88 12.04
C ARG A 83 -5.41 21.69 12.35
N LEU A 84 -6.38 21.72 11.44
CA LEU A 84 -7.66 22.41 11.67
C LEU A 84 -8.56 21.61 12.61
N GLN A 85 -8.59 20.27 12.46
CA GLN A 85 -9.31 19.37 13.36
C GLN A 85 -8.85 19.50 14.81
N GLN A 86 -7.56 19.66 15.05
CA GLN A 86 -7.01 19.88 16.40
C GLN A 86 -7.41 21.24 17.00
N ARG A 87 -7.79 22.22 16.17
CA ARG A 87 -8.16 23.57 16.63
C ARG A 87 -9.63 23.70 17.00
N GLY A 88 -10.49 22.77 16.58
CA GLY A 88 -11.91 22.78 16.96
C GLY A 88 -12.71 21.60 16.38
N GLU A 89 -13.81 21.29 17.04
CA GLU A 89 -14.77 20.26 16.61
C GLU A 89 -15.73 20.87 15.58
N VAL A 90 -15.26 20.91 14.33
CA VAL A 90 -16.02 21.34 13.18
C VAL A 90 -16.50 20.11 12.41
N ASP A 91 -17.70 20.21 11.85
CA ASP A 91 -18.26 19.22 10.93
C ASP A 91 -17.29 18.86 9.80
N GLU A 92 -17.18 17.56 9.47
CA GLU A 92 -16.16 17.02 8.56
C GLU A 92 -16.25 17.62 7.13
N ASP A 93 -17.47 17.94 6.68
CA ASP A 93 -17.70 18.53 5.37
C ASP A 93 -17.22 19.98 5.33
N LYS A 94 -17.55 20.77 6.36
CA LYS A 94 -17.08 22.16 6.48
C LYS A 94 -15.57 22.22 6.62
N LEU A 95 -14.98 21.34 7.44
CA LEU A 95 -13.55 21.25 7.64
C LEU A 95 -12.80 20.91 6.34
N PHE A 96 -13.39 20.04 5.52
CA PHE A 96 -12.84 19.67 4.21
C PHE A 96 -12.83 20.88 3.25
N GLU A 97 -13.91 21.65 3.19
CA GLU A 97 -14.00 22.85 2.35
C GLU A 97 -13.06 23.97 2.81
N GLU A 98 -12.97 24.19 4.12
CA GLU A 98 -12.03 25.17 4.70
C GLU A 98 -10.58 24.80 4.41
N THR A 99 -10.24 23.52 4.53
CA THR A 99 -8.91 23.00 4.18
C THR A 99 -8.59 23.26 2.70
N ALA A 100 -9.56 23.02 1.81
CA ALA A 100 -9.39 23.31 0.38
C ALA A 100 -9.18 24.81 0.13
N LYS A 101 -9.97 25.69 0.77
CA LYS A 101 -9.82 27.15 0.66
C LYS A 101 -8.45 27.61 1.14
N ALA A 102 -7.98 27.10 2.28
CA ALA A 102 -6.67 27.41 2.82
C ALA A 102 -5.52 26.98 1.88
N LEU A 103 -5.61 25.80 1.28
CA LEU A 103 -4.59 25.32 0.33
C LEU A 103 -4.60 26.05 -1.01
N MET A 104 -5.77 26.49 -1.48
CA MET A 104 -5.86 27.35 -2.66
C MET A 104 -5.20 28.72 -2.40
N ALA A 105 -5.37 29.27 -1.20
CA ALA A 105 -4.68 30.50 -0.78
C ALA A 105 -3.14 30.31 -0.69
N GLU A 106 -2.65 29.10 -0.39
CA GLU A 106 -1.22 28.75 -0.44
C GLU A 106 -0.68 28.54 -1.87
N GLY A 107 -1.52 28.71 -2.90
CA GLY A 107 -1.13 28.55 -4.31
C GLY A 107 -1.15 27.10 -4.82
N LEU A 108 -1.84 26.19 -4.13
CA LEU A 108 -2.02 24.82 -4.61
C LEU A 108 -3.23 24.74 -5.57
N LEU A 109 -3.00 24.24 -6.78
CA LEU A 109 -4.06 24.08 -7.78
C LEU A 109 -4.91 22.82 -7.46
N LEU A 110 -6.13 23.04 -6.98
CA LEU A 110 -7.14 21.99 -6.75
C LEU A 110 -8.25 22.13 -7.78
N GLN A 111 -8.26 21.28 -8.79
CA GLN A 111 -9.34 21.22 -9.79
C GLN A 111 -10.30 20.10 -9.40
N LYS A 112 -11.57 20.44 -9.15
CA LYS A 112 -12.61 19.44 -8.95
C LYS A 112 -12.78 18.68 -10.25
N GLN A 113 -12.80 17.35 -10.19
CA GLN A 113 -13.17 16.56 -11.36
C GLN A 113 -14.65 16.84 -11.65
N ALA A 114 -14.93 17.44 -12.80
CA ALA A 114 -16.29 17.42 -13.34
C ALA A 114 -16.67 15.94 -13.49
N ALA A 115 -17.84 15.55 -12.97
CA ALA A 115 -18.29 14.17 -12.87
C ALA A 115 -18.14 13.44 -14.21
N LYS A 116 -17.01 12.78 -14.43
CA LYS A 116 -16.81 11.88 -15.54
C LYS A 116 -17.31 10.52 -15.07
N ASN A 117 -18.63 10.36 -15.16
CA ASN A 117 -19.41 9.13 -14.99
C ASN A 117 -18.74 8.03 -14.14
N LEU A 118 -18.86 8.14 -12.82
CA LEU A 118 -18.62 7.02 -11.91
C LEU A 118 -19.89 6.18 -11.87
N SER A 119 -20.05 5.24 -12.81
CA SER A 119 -20.89 4.07 -12.60
C SER A 119 -20.21 3.16 -11.59
N ILE A 120 -20.31 3.50 -10.30
CA ILE A 120 -19.97 2.58 -9.22
C ILE A 120 -21.30 2.14 -8.60
N THR A 121 -21.81 1.03 -9.12
CA THR A 121 -22.84 0.20 -8.48
C THR A 121 -22.32 -0.20 -7.10
N SER A 122 -23.21 -0.18 -6.10
CA SER A 122 -22.93 -0.39 -4.68
C SER A 122 -22.62 -1.83 -4.29
N GLU A 123 -21.77 -2.53 -5.03
CA GLU A 123 -21.25 -3.83 -4.62
C GLU A 123 -19.72 -3.81 -4.59
N GLY A 124 -19.17 -4.35 -3.50
CA GLY A 124 -17.76 -4.29 -3.16
C GLY A 124 -16.85 -4.66 -4.33
N ILE A 125 -15.78 -3.90 -4.49
CA ILE A 125 -14.74 -4.17 -5.49
C ILE A 125 -14.05 -5.48 -5.07
N PRO A 126 -14.13 -6.58 -5.86
CA PRO A 126 -13.22 -7.69 -5.65
C PRO A 126 -11.83 -7.24 -6.09
N ILE A 127 -10.90 -7.22 -5.13
CA ILE A 127 -9.48 -6.98 -5.41
C ILE A 127 -8.98 -8.21 -6.19
N SER A 128 -9.03 -8.18 -7.52
CA SER A 128 -8.55 -9.29 -8.32
C SER A 128 -7.01 -9.28 -8.35
N PHE A 129 -6.41 -10.20 -7.61
CA PHE A 129 -5.00 -10.54 -7.79
C PHE A 129 -4.86 -11.36 -9.09
N SER A 130 -4.40 -10.70 -10.15
CA SER A 130 -4.08 -11.36 -11.41
C SER A 130 -2.89 -12.32 -11.20
N LYS A 131 -3.17 -13.61 -10.98
CA LYS A 131 -2.15 -14.68 -10.98
C LYS A 131 -1.65 -14.87 -12.41
N HIS A 132 -0.62 -14.12 -12.80
CA HIS A 132 0.15 -14.42 -14.01
C HIS A 132 0.98 -15.69 -13.76
N LYS A 133 0.46 -16.86 -14.18
CA LYS A 133 1.24 -18.10 -14.22
C LYS A 133 2.18 -18.03 -15.42
N GLN A 134 3.48 -17.99 -15.16
CA GLN A 134 4.50 -18.25 -16.18
C GLN A 134 4.40 -19.73 -16.59
N THR A 135 4.02 -19.96 -17.84
CA THR A 135 4.09 -21.27 -18.48
C THR A 135 5.55 -21.55 -18.84
N ILE A 136 6.21 -22.41 -18.07
CA ILE A 136 7.45 -23.08 -18.49
C ILE A 136 7.24 -24.57 -18.30
N PHE A 137 6.95 -25.28 -19.40
CA PHE A 137 7.15 -26.73 -19.54
C PHE A 137 7.35 -26.98 -21.06
N THR A 138 8.59 -26.97 -21.55
CA THR A 138 9.51 -28.12 -21.72
C THR A 138 9.60 -28.50 -23.21
N ILE A 139 10.70 -28.06 -23.81
CA ILE A 139 11.29 -28.64 -25.02
C ILE A 139 11.89 -29.99 -24.62
N LEU A 140 11.32 -31.11 -25.07
CA LEU A 140 12.06 -32.32 -25.42
C LEU A 140 11.11 -33.37 -26.02
N LYS A 141 11.21 -33.59 -27.34
CA LYS A 141 10.99 -34.89 -27.98
C LYS A 141 11.65 -34.85 -29.36
N CYS A 142 12.98 -34.98 -29.36
CA CYS A 142 13.68 -35.70 -30.41
C CYS A 142 13.70 -37.17 -29.97
N SER A 143 12.94 -38.02 -30.66
CA SER A 143 13.36 -39.36 -31.11
C SER A 143 12.30 -39.96 -32.02
#